data_AF-A0A1Q9E1E4-F1
#
_entry.id   AF-A0A1Q9E1E4-F1
#
_cell.length_a   1.000
_cell.length_b   1.000
_cell.length_c   1.000
_cell.angle_alpha   90.00
_cell.angle_beta   90.00
_cell.angle_gamma   90.00
#
_symmetry.space_group_name_H-M   'P 1'
#
loop_
_entity.id
_entity.type
_entity.pdbx_description
1 polymer ?
#
loop_
_entity_poly.entity_id
_entity_poly.type
_entity_poly.pdbx_seq_one_letter_code
_entity_poly.pdbx_strand_id
1 'polypeptide(L)'
;MLTPAERQRLEESYRGLSDFGELEASENQTGEESAAAEEANSSANATEEPEVVLKQKKKKREETLTVKRSDYKPKPLTAEKIGELQKRLEELKEKEEQEDAPKAGQANGIRHRTFSGRDKLERDDIVKVSTEEQRSEITKLCTDYEEWMYEAGASKAEFESKLKDLQDRLSPMEERALELEARADLPEMVEEEIAAIKDMQKTIAKNMTWVSANKTEAAAEKLAEFESWWAKKQEQQKGLPLHEAPAYTKQEVVSAISKVKKEWEKLKKTKKPKETKPKAEKNAAKDKGDKAAPEEPLPTDIDSVEKELASISVKKMEAVEKEDFDAAHVLKQREQALSEQLKKLKAETSEKGEL
;
A
#
# COMPACT_ATOMS: atom_id res chain seq x y z
N MET A 1 -28.42 16.57 19.25
CA MET A 1 -27.51 17.70 19.53
C MET A 1 -27.30 17.75 21.03
N LEU A 2 -26.07 17.60 21.54
CA LEU A 2 -25.82 17.63 22.98
C LEU A 2 -26.11 19.01 23.57
N THR A 3 -26.73 19.00 24.75
CA THR A 3 -27.04 20.21 25.51
C THR A 3 -25.74 20.91 25.96
N PRO A 4 -25.77 22.22 26.22
CA PRO A 4 -24.59 22.95 26.70
C PRO A 4 -23.97 22.34 27.97
N ALA A 5 -24.79 21.80 28.87
CA ALA A 5 -24.33 21.16 30.11
C ALA A 5 -23.61 19.83 29.85
N GLU A 6 -24.02 19.06 28.84
CA GLU A 6 -23.36 17.81 28.46
C GLU A 6 -22.02 18.04 27.77
N ARG A 7 -21.86 19.15 27.02
CA ARG A 7 -20.56 19.54 26.45
C ARG A 7 -19.56 19.96 27.52
N GLN A 8 -20.02 20.70 28.52
CA GLN A 8 -19.17 21.15 29.63
C GLN A 8 -18.63 19.97 30.46
N ARG A 9 -19.45 18.95 30.71
CA ARG A 9 -19.00 17.70 31.34
C ARG A 9 -18.01 16.92 30.47
N LEU A 10 -18.20 16.91 29.16
CA LEU A 10 -17.29 16.22 28.24
C LEU A 10 -15.92 16.94 28.20
N GLU A 11 -15.91 18.27 28.17
CA GLU A 11 -14.69 19.08 28.22
C GLU A 11 -13.95 18.94 29.56
N GLU A 12 -14.66 18.91 30.69
CA GLU A 12 -14.05 18.63 32.00
C GLU A 12 -13.47 17.21 32.09
N SER A 13 -14.13 16.22 31.48
CA SER A 13 -13.60 14.84 31.40
C SER A 13 -12.33 14.73 30.54
N TYR A 14 -12.20 15.55 29.50
CA TYR A 14 -11.05 15.57 28.62
C TYR A 14 -9.86 16.33 29.22
N ARG A 15 -10.13 17.36 30.03
CA ARG A 15 -9.11 18.15 30.72
C ARG A 15 -8.43 17.40 31.87
N GLY A 16 -9.09 16.38 32.42
CA GLY A 16 -8.51 15.49 33.44
C GLY A 16 -7.55 14.41 32.91
N LEU A 17 -7.52 14.17 31.59
CA LEU A 17 -6.63 13.15 30.98
C LEU A 17 -5.29 13.72 30.50
N SER A 18 -5.14 15.04 30.42
CA SER A 18 -3.91 15.70 29.93
C SER A 18 -2.89 16.04 31.02
N ASP A 19 -3.14 15.67 32.28
CA ASP A 19 -2.32 16.07 33.45
C ASP A 19 -1.51 14.91 34.07
N PHE A 20 -1.39 13.76 33.38
CA PHE A 20 -0.65 12.58 33.85
C PHE A 20 0.56 12.27 32.97
N GLY A 21 1.41 13.27 32.71
CA GLY A 21 2.45 13.12 31.68
C GLY A 21 3.70 13.96 31.82
N GLU A 22 4.13 14.33 33.02
CA GLU A 22 5.51 14.83 33.22
C GLU A 22 5.86 14.83 34.70
N LEU A 23 6.95 14.14 35.09
CA LEU A 23 7.88 14.59 36.14
C LEU A 23 9.07 13.63 36.25
N GLU A 24 10.24 14.17 35.92
CA GLU A 24 11.57 13.61 36.07
C GLU A 24 12.04 13.52 37.54
N ALA A 25 13.13 12.77 37.69
CA ALA A 25 13.93 12.55 38.87
C ALA A 25 14.55 13.82 39.48
N SER A 26 14.64 13.87 40.81
CA SER A 26 15.71 14.58 41.53
C SER A 26 15.86 14.08 42.98
N GLU A 27 17.11 13.96 43.39
CA GLU A 27 17.62 13.48 44.67
C GLU A 27 17.36 14.40 45.87
N ASN A 28 17.16 13.75 47.03
CA ASN A 28 17.84 13.97 48.32
C ASN A 28 18.00 15.41 48.88
N GLN A 29 17.39 15.70 50.04
CA GLN A 29 18.15 16.18 51.21
C GLN A 29 17.38 16.15 52.54
N THR A 30 18.14 15.74 53.54
CA THR A 30 17.93 15.64 54.98
C THR A 30 17.92 17.00 55.70
N GLY A 31 17.28 17.08 56.87
CA GLY A 31 17.43 18.15 57.88
C GLY A 31 16.17 18.25 58.76
N GLU A 32 16.06 17.53 59.87
CA GLU A 32 16.45 17.95 61.24
C GLU A 32 15.84 19.30 61.67
N GLU A 33 14.91 19.30 62.64
CA GLU A 33 15.19 19.57 64.07
C GLU A 33 13.91 19.98 64.86
N SER A 34 14.01 19.85 66.19
CA SER A 34 13.26 20.51 67.27
C SER A 34 11.98 19.85 67.80
N ALA A 35 11.65 19.84 69.09
CA ALA A 35 12.33 20.00 70.39
C ALA A 35 11.22 19.92 71.48
N ALA A 36 11.66 19.77 72.74
CA ALA A 36 10.92 19.99 74.01
C ALA A 36 9.98 18.85 74.48
N ALA A 37 9.87 18.53 75.78
CA ALA A 37 10.14 19.31 76.98
C ALA A 37 10.53 18.45 78.20
N GLU A 38 11.14 19.13 79.18
CA GLU A 38 11.63 18.71 80.50
C GLU A 38 10.52 18.31 81.49
N GLU A 39 10.89 17.57 82.55
CA GLU A 39 10.51 17.95 83.92
C GLU A 39 11.52 17.44 84.97
N ALA A 40 11.72 18.31 85.98
CA ALA A 40 12.73 18.33 87.04
C ALA A 40 12.54 17.27 88.16
N ASN A 41 13.57 16.92 88.95
CA ASN A 41 14.06 17.71 90.10
C ASN A 41 15.05 16.94 91.03
N SER A 42 16.16 17.60 91.40
CA SER A 42 16.99 17.63 92.64
C SER A 42 17.09 16.40 93.60
N SER A 43 18.20 16.04 94.27
CA SER A 43 19.26 16.85 94.92
C SER A 43 20.42 15.99 95.51
N ALA A 44 21.66 16.50 95.42
CA ALA A 44 22.86 16.47 96.31
C ALA A 44 23.38 15.13 96.94
N ASN A 45 24.68 14.86 97.16
CA ASN A 45 25.85 15.72 97.41
C ASN A 45 27.21 14.95 97.31
N ALA A 46 28.28 15.68 96.95
CA ALA A 46 29.70 15.61 97.39
C ALA A 46 30.63 14.38 97.17
N THR A 47 31.70 14.57 96.36
CA THR A 47 33.13 14.76 96.75
C THR A 47 34.10 14.23 95.67
N GLU A 48 35.10 15.05 95.34
CA GLU A 48 36.09 14.97 94.23
C GLU A 48 37.22 13.94 94.41
N GLU A 49 37.84 13.47 93.31
CA GLU A 49 39.30 13.20 93.11
C GLU A 49 39.62 12.77 91.64
N PRO A 50 40.88 12.83 91.15
CA PRO A 50 41.23 13.41 89.83
C PRO A 50 41.33 12.50 88.59
N GLU A 51 41.37 13.20 87.46
CA GLU A 51 41.35 12.90 86.02
C GLU A 51 42.28 11.78 85.47
N VAL A 52 41.70 10.83 84.73
CA VAL A 52 42.35 10.11 83.60
C VAL A 52 41.32 9.93 82.47
N VAL A 53 41.34 10.80 81.46
CA VAL A 53 40.42 10.71 80.32
C VAL A 53 40.93 9.68 79.30
N LEU A 54 40.46 8.45 79.40
CA LEU A 54 40.63 7.41 78.37
C LEU A 54 39.58 7.61 77.25
N LYS A 55 40.01 8.03 76.06
CA LYS A 55 39.12 8.18 74.89
C LYS A 55 38.52 6.84 74.47
N GLN A 56 37.22 6.65 74.65
CA GLN A 56 36.48 5.49 74.14
C GLN A 56 36.40 5.52 72.60
N LYS A 57 37.01 4.55 71.92
CA LYS A 57 36.76 4.28 70.49
C LYS A 57 35.39 3.61 70.34
N LYS A 58 34.38 4.36 69.89
CA LYS A 58 33.09 3.78 69.48
C LYS A 58 33.29 2.98 68.19
N LYS A 59 33.07 1.65 68.25
CA LYS A 59 33.01 0.79 67.07
C LYS A 59 31.55 0.68 66.65
N LYS A 60 31.18 1.31 65.53
CA LYS A 60 29.82 1.24 64.98
C LYS A 60 29.59 -0.20 64.49
N ARG A 61 28.56 -0.86 65.02
CA ARG A 61 28.08 -2.16 64.51
C ARG A 61 26.77 -1.88 63.79
N GLU A 62 26.76 -2.05 62.48
CA GLU A 62 25.56 -1.95 61.68
C GLU A 62 25.06 -3.39 61.44
N GLU A 63 23.91 -3.72 62.02
CA GLU A 63 23.19 -4.97 61.74
C GLU A 63 22.10 -4.68 60.70
N THR A 64 22.05 -5.48 59.65
CA THR A 64 21.03 -5.38 58.60
C THR A 64 19.75 -6.05 59.06
N LEU A 65 18.71 -5.26 59.35
CA LEU A 65 17.40 -5.78 59.70
C LEU A 65 16.63 -6.20 58.45
N THR A 66 16.12 -7.44 58.44
CA THR A 66 15.22 -7.91 57.38
C THR A 66 13.79 -7.46 57.69
N VAL A 67 13.33 -6.43 56.99
CA VAL A 67 11.96 -5.91 57.13
C VAL A 67 10.98 -6.80 56.37
N LYS A 68 10.03 -7.43 57.08
CA LYS A 68 8.91 -8.16 56.46
C LYS A 68 7.70 -7.25 56.38
N ARG A 69 7.31 -6.87 55.16
CA ARG A 69 6.09 -6.10 54.89
C ARG A 69 4.85 -7.01 54.96
N SER A 70 3.87 -6.65 55.78
CA SER A 70 2.57 -7.32 55.86
C SER A 70 1.45 -6.41 55.34
N ASP A 71 1.00 -6.60 54.11
CA ASP A 71 -0.11 -5.82 53.55
C ASP A 71 -1.48 -6.44 53.94
N TYR A 72 -2.45 -5.58 54.25
CA TYR A 72 -3.86 -5.95 54.44
C TYR A 72 -4.53 -6.26 53.09
N LYS A 73 -5.58 -7.10 53.11
CA LYS A 73 -6.28 -7.52 51.88
C LYS A 73 -7.05 -6.35 51.24
N PRO A 74 -7.19 -6.31 49.90
CA PRO A 74 -6.65 -7.27 48.93
C PRO A 74 -5.15 -7.05 48.65
N LYS A 75 -4.41 -8.16 48.63
CA LYS A 75 -2.99 -8.16 48.30
C LYS A 75 -2.80 -7.99 46.79
N PRO A 76 -1.72 -7.32 46.33
CA PRO A 76 -1.38 -7.31 44.92
C PRO A 76 -1.19 -8.73 44.40
N LEU A 77 -1.47 -8.95 43.10
CA LEU A 77 -1.25 -10.23 42.44
C LEU A 77 0.24 -10.60 42.55
N THR A 78 0.50 -11.87 42.85
CA THR A 78 1.87 -12.40 42.83
C THR A 78 2.36 -12.49 41.38
N ALA A 79 3.66 -12.35 41.16
CA ALA A 79 4.25 -12.41 39.81
C ALA A 79 3.86 -13.68 39.04
N GLU A 80 3.75 -14.82 39.74
CA GLU A 80 3.28 -16.10 39.17
C GLU A 80 1.84 -16.00 38.65
N LYS A 81 0.92 -15.40 39.42
CA LYS A 81 -0.47 -15.20 39.00
C LYS A 81 -0.58 -14.22 37.84
N ILE A 82 0.28 -13.21 37.80
CA ILE A 82 0.35 -12.29 36.66
C ILE A 82 0.76 -13.06 35.40
N GLY A 83 1.79 -13.91 35.48
CA GLY A 83 2.21 -14.74 34.35
C GLY A 83 1.13 -15.72 33.88
N GLU A 84 0.42 -16.38 34.80
CA GLU A 84 -0.71 -17.26 34.47
C GLU A 84 -1.86 -16.49 33.78
N LEU A 85 -2.21 -15.30 34.28
CA LEU A 85 -3.25 -14.46 33.70
C LEU A 85 -2.85 -13.90 32.34
N GLN A 86 -1.58 -13.52 32.15
CA GLN A 86 -1.05 -13.10 30.86
C GLN A 86 -1.12 -14.22 29.84
N LYS A 87 -0.71 -15.44 30.22
CA LYS A 87 -0.80 -16.61 29.34
C LYS A 87 -2.26 -16.90 28.96
N ARG A 88 -3.18 -16.88 29.93
CA ARG A 88 -4.61 -17.06 29.66
C ARG A 88 -5.16 -15.97 28.72
N LEU A 89 -4.70 -14.74 28.86
CA LEU A 89 -5.11 -13.63 27.99
C LEU A 89 -4.59 -13.83 26.56
N GLU A 90 -3.37 -14.29 26.39
CA GLU A 90 -2.82 -14.62 25.06
C GLU A 90 -3.58 -15.79 24.41
N GLU A 91 -3.88 -16.85 25.16
CA GLU A 91 -4.69 -17.98 24.67
C GLU A 91 -6.10 -17.54 24.24
N LEU A 92 -6.73 -16.64 25.00
CA LEU A 92 -8.04 -16.09 24.65
C LEU A 92 -7.96 -15.19 23.41
N LYS A 93 -6.92 -14.36 23.30
CA LYS A 93 -6.70 -13.50 22.15
C LYS A 93 -6.43 -14.31 20.88
N GLU A 94 -5.62 -15.36 20.96
CA GLU A 94 -5.34 -16.24 19.83
C GLU A 94 -6.62 -16.95 19.38
N LYS A 95 -7.44 -17.44 20.32
CA LYS A 95 -8.74 -18.01 19.99
C LYS A 95 -9.67 -17.00 19.31
N GLU A 96 -9.74 -15.78 19.85
CA GLU A 96 -10.57 -14.72 19.28
C GLU A 96 -10.14 -14.38 17.84
N GLU A 97 -8.83 -14.25 17.61
CA GLU A 97 -8.27 -13.88 16.31
C GLU A 97 -8.40 -15.01 15.27
N GLN A 98 -8.18 -16.26 15.66
CA GLN A 98 -8.15 -17.40 14.75
C GLN A 98 -9.54 -18.00 14.48
N GLU A 99 -10.42 -18.01 15.48
CA GLU A 99 -11.72 -18.67 15.40
C GLU A 99 -12.89 -17.68 15.40
N ASP A 100 -13.03 -16.88 16.45
CA ASP A 100 -14.27 -16.13 16.70
C ASP A 100 -14.44 -14.94 15.75
N ALA A 101 -13.41 -14.13 15.55
CA ALA A 101 -13.46 -12.97 14.65
C ALA A 101 -13.66 -13.37 13.18
N PRO A 102 -12.93 -14.36 12.62
CA PRO A 102 -13.17 -14.82 11.25
C PRO A 102 -14.57 -15.44 11.08
N LYS A 103 -15.05 -16.20 12.08
CA LYS A 103 -16.41 -16.75 12.08
C LYS A 103 -17.47 -15.65 12.09
N ALA A 104 -17.32 -14.64 12.94
CA ALA A 104 -18.21 -13.48 12.97
C ALA A 104 -18.19 -12.73 11.64
N GLY A 105 -17.02 -12.59 11.00
CA GLY A 105 -16.88 -12.02 9.66
C GLY A 105 -17.68 -12.79 8.61
N GLN A 106 -17.58 -14.13 8.59
CA GLN A 106 -18.34 -14.97 7.66
C GLN A 106 -19.86 -14.92 7.94
N ALA A 107 -20.26 -14.93 9.23
CA ALA A 107 -21.65 -14.78 9.63
C ALA A 107 -22.26 -13.43 9.18
N ASN A 108 -21.49 -12.34 9.29
CA ASN A 108 -21.92 -11.05 8.76
C ASN A 108 -21.95 -11.03 7.22
N GLY A 109 -21.00 -11.72 6.57
CA GLY A 109 -20.95 -11.86 5.13
C GLY A 109 -22.20 -12.53 4.55
N ILE A 110 -22.60 -13.69 5.10
CA ILE A 110 -23.83 -14.37 4.67
C ILE A 110 -25.06 -13.52 4.97
N ARG A 111 -25.12 -12.87 6.14
CA ARG A 111 -26.23 -11.99 6.51
C ARG A 111 -26.38 -10.85 5.49
N HIS A 112 -25.29 -10.17 5.17
CA HIS A 112 -25.29 -9.10 4.19
C HIS A 112 -25.68 -9.62 2.80
N ARG A 113 -25.15 -10.76 2.35
CA ARG A 113 -25.46 -11.33 1.04
C ARG A 113 -26.92 -11.79 0.94
N THR A 114 -27.51 -12.31 2.02
CA THR A 114 -28.94 -12.66 2.07
C THR A 114 -29.82 -11.42 1.93
N PHE A 115 -29.58 -10.37 2.72
CA PHE A 115 -30.39 -9.15 2.65
C PHE A 115 -30.21 -8.40 1.32
N SER A 116 -28.96 -8.14 0.94
CA SER A 116 -28.66 -7.47 -0.33
C SER A 116 -29.03 -8.33 -1.54
N GLY A 117 -28.95 -9.66 -1.42
CA GLY A 117 -29.36 -10.59 -2.47
C GLY A 117 -30.83 -10.44 -2.79
N ARG A 118 -31.71 -10.44 -1.78
CA ARG A 118 -33.15 -10.23 -1.97
C ARG A 118 -33.46 -8.90 -2.68
N ASP A 119 -32.86 -7.82 -2.19
CA ASP A 119 -33.01 -6.48 -2.80
C ASP A 119 -32.56 -6.46 -4.26
N LYS A 120 -31.41 -7.07 -4.57
CA LYS A 120 -30.88 -7.12 -5.94
C LYS A 120 -31.74 -7.96 -6.89
N LEU A 121 -32.40 -9.01 -6.42
CA LEU A 121 -33.27 -9.84 -7.27
C LEU A 121 -34.48 -9.07 -7.81
N GLU A 122 -34.89 -7.99 -7.13
CA GLU A 122 -36.00 -7.12 -7.53
C GLU A 122 -35.58 -5.99 -8.47
N ARG A 123 -34.27 -5.79 -8.68
CA ARG A 123 -33.74 -4.70 -9.50
C ARG A 123 -34.02 -4.96 -10.99
N ASP A 124 -34.50 -3.94 -11.70
CA ASP A 124 -34.96 -4.05 -13.10
C ASP A 124 -33.91 -4.63 -14.07
N ASP A 125 -32.63 -4.30 -13.86
CA ASP A 125 -31.52 -4.80 -14.66
C ASP A 125 -31.25 -6.29 -14.42
N ILE A 126 -31.33 -6.76 -13.17
CA ILE A 126 -31.22 -8.17 -12.80
C ILE A 126 -32.41 -8.97 -13.33
N VAL A 127 -33.63 -8.41 -13.23
CA VAL A 127 -34.84 -9.04 -13.78
C VAL A 127 -34.74 -9.26 -15.29
N LYS A 128 -34.11 -8.34 -16.04
CA LYS A 128 -33.88 -8.47 -17.48
C LYS A 128 -32.91 -9.59 -17.86
N VAL A 129 -31.92 -9.88 -17.01
CA VAL A 129 -30.84 -10.87 -17.27
C VAL A 129 -31.00 -12.18 -16.49
N SER A 130 -32.21 -12.47 -16.03
CA SER A 130 -32.51 -13.69 -15.28
C SER A 130 -33.91 -14.22 -15.53
N THR A 131 -34.10 -15.50 -15.21
CA THR A 131 -35.43 -16.12 -15.25
C THR A 131 -36.12 -16.00 -13.88
N GLU A 132 -37.46 -16.06 -13.89
CA GLU A 132 -38.24 -16.07 -12.64
C GLU A 132 -37.89 -17.29 -11.76
N GLU A 133 -37.61 -18.43 -12.38
CA GLU A 133 -37.21 -19.66 -11.69
C GLU A 133 -35.89 -19.47 -10.93
N GLN A 134 -34.88 -18.88 -11.59
CA GLN A 134 -33.58 -18.58 -10.96
C GLN A 134 -33.76 -17.63 -9.77
N ARG A 135 -34.57 -16.57 -9.93
CA ARG A 135 -34.83 -15.62 -8.85
C ARG A 135 -35.58 -16.27 -7.69
N SER A 136 -36.61 -17.06 -7.97
CA SER A 136 -37.38 -17.77 -6.94
C SER A 136 -36.52 -18.76 -6.16
N GLU A 137 -35.63 -19.50 -6.83
CA GLU A 137 -34.70 -20.43 -6.18
C GLU A 137 -33.75 -19.68 -5.22
N ILE A 138 -33.16 -18.57 -5.66
CA ILE A 138 -32.26 -17.77 -4.82
C ILE A 138 -33.02 -17.11 -3.66
N THR A 139 -34.25 -16.62 -3.88
CA THR A 139 -35.09 -16.05 -2.80
C THR A 139 -35.42 -17.09 -1.73
N LYS A 140 -35.71 -18.33 -2.12
CA LYS A 140 -35.90 -19.45 -1.18
C LYS A 140 -34.61 -19.73 -0.42
N LEU A 141 -33.49 -19.85 -1.12
CA LEU A 141 -32.18 -20.07 -0.52
C LEU A 141 -31.79 -18.98 0.50
N CYS A 142 -32.08 -17.71 0.19
CA CYS A 142 -31.90 -16.59 1.12
C CYS A 142 -32.71 -16.79 2.42
N THR A 143 -33.94 -17.32 2.32
CA THR A 143 -34.80 -17.59 3.47
C THR A 143 -34.30 -18.79 4.27
N ASP A 144 -33.96 -19.88 3.60
CA ASP A 144 -33.39 -21.06 4.26
C ASP A 144 -32.08 -20.73 4.99
N TYR A 145 -31.24 -19.88 4.41
CA TYR A 145 -29.98 -19.44 5.03
C TYR A 145 -30.20 -18.45 6.16
N GLU A 146 -31.24 -17.63 6.09
CA GLU A 146 -31.64 -16.77 7.21
C GLU A 146 -32.12 -17.58 8.41
N GLU A 147 -32.97 -18.59 8.18
CA GLU A 147 -33.44 -19.49 9.23
C GLU A 147 -32.29 -20.30 9.82
N TRP A 148 -31.42 -20.86 8.97
CA TRP A 148 -30.24 -21.60 9.40
C TRP A 148 -29.28 -20.76 10.26
N MET A 149 -29.15 -19.45 10.00
CA MET A 149 -28.30 -18.57 10.82
C MET A 149 -28.77 -18.44 12.29
N TYR A 150 -30.03 -18.77 12.60
CA TYR A 150 -30.53 -18.79 13.97
C TYR A 150 -30.25 -20.11 14.69
N GLU A 151 -29.79 -21.15 13.97
CA GLU A 151 -29.35 -22.40 14.56
C GLU A 151 -28.01 -22.21 15.30
N ALA A 152 -27.91 -22.76 16.51
CA ALA A 152 -26.69 -22.66 17.30
C ALA A 152 -25.64 -23.65 16.81
N GLY A 153 -24.37 -23.26 16.86
CA GLY A 153 -23.24 -24.17 16.69
C GLY A 153 -22.61 -24.23 15.29
N ALA A 154 -23.09 -23.43 14.33
CA ALA A 154 -22.47 -23.34 13.00
C ALA A 154 -20.97 -23.00 13.10
N SER A 155 -20.15 -23.68 12.32
CA SER A 155 -18.71 -23.47 12.15
C SER A 155 -18.41 -22.38 11.11
N LYS A 156 -17.19 -21.85 11.13
CA LYS A 156 -16.72 -20.89 10.11
C LYS A 156 -16.85 -21.45 8.69
N ALA A 157 -16.49 -22.72 8.49
CA ALA A 157 -16.51 -23.38 7.19
C ALA A 157 -17.94 -23.52 6.62
N GLU A 158 -18.93 -23.75 7.47
CA GLU A 158 -20.33 -23.80 7.04
C GLU A 158 -20.85 -22.43 6.59
N PHE A 159 -20.49 -21.36 7.32
CA PHE A 159 -20.80 -19.98 6.89
C PHE A 159 -20.16 -19.66 5.54
N GLU A 160 -18.88 -20.00 5.37
CA GLU A 160 -18.14 -19.77 4.12
C GLU A 160 -18.75 -20.56 2.95
N SER A 161 -19.11 -21.83 3.18
CA SER A 161 -19.72 -22.68 2.14
C SER A 161 -21.08 -22.14 1.68
N LYS A 162 -21.96 -21.72 2.62
CA LYS A 162 -23.27 -21.16 2.28
C LYS A 162 -23.16 -19.77 1.66
N LEU A 163 -22.23 -18.94 2.14
CA LEU A 163 -21.91 -17.66 1.51
C LEU A 163 -21.47 -17.88 0.06
N LYS A 164 -20.58 -18.84 -0.18
CA LYS A 164 -20.09 -19.17 -1.51
C LYS A 164 -21.20 -19.67 -2.43
N ASP A 165 -22.06 -20.58 -1.97
CA ASP A 165 -23.19 -21.07 -2.78
C ASP A 165 -24.14 -19.93 -3.19
N LEU A 166 -24.46 -19.04 -2.26
CA LEU A 166 -25.28 -17.86 -2.56
C LEU A 166 -24.55 -16.89 -3.51
N GLN A 167 -23.24 -16.73 -3.35
CA GLN A 167 -22.42 -15.91 -4.25
C GLN A 167 -22.37 -16.48 -5.66
N ASP A 168 -22.08 -17.77 -5.81
CA ASP A 168 -21.92 -18.44 -7.10
C ASP A 168 -23.20 -18.39 -7.95
N ARG A 169 -24.37 -18.28 -7.30
CA ARG A 169 -25.68 -18.14 -7.99
C ARG A 169 -26.02 -16.70 -8.36
N LEU A 170 -25.75 -15.74 -7.46
CA LEU A 170 -26.08 -14.32 -7.66
C LEU A 170 -25.05 -13.59 -8.53
N SER A 171 -23.75 -13.85 -8.35
CA SER A 171 -22.68 -13.11 -9.04
C SER A 171 -22.78 -13.19 -10.57
N PRO A 172 -23.12 -14.35 -11.19
CA PRO A 172 -23.34 -14.39 -12.64
C PRO A 172 -24.47 -13.48 -13.12
N MET A 173 -25.52 -13.28 -12.32
CA MET A 173 -26.61 -12.35 -12.66
C MET A 173 -26.14 -10.91 -12.56
N GLU A 174 -25.37 -10.58 -11.51
CA GLU A 174 -24.76 -9.25 -11.32
C GLU A 174 -23.81 -8.91 -12.49
N GLU A 175 -22.93 -9.86 -12.85
CA GLU A 175 -22.00 -9.72 -13.97
C GLU A 175 -22.74 -9.54 -15.30
N ARG A 176 -23.79 -10.33 -15.56
CA ARG A 176 -24.60 -10.18 -16.79
C ARG A 176 -25.28 -8.82 -16.87
N ALA A 177 -25.80 -8.30 -15.76
CA ALA A 177 -26.45 -6.98 -15.72
C ALA A 177 -25.45 -5.86 -16.00
N LEU A 178 -24.29 -5.89 -15.33
CA LEU A 178 -23.20 -4.94 -15.56
C LEU A 178 -22.69 -4.99 -17.01
N GLU A 179 -22.51 -6.18 -17.57
CA GLU A 179 -22.07 -6.35 -18.95
C GLU A 179 -23.15 -5.94 -19.95
N LEU A 180 -24.45 -6.07 -19.64
CA LEU A 180 -25.51 -5.61 -20.53
C LEU A 180 -25.48 -4.09 -20.70
N GLU A 181 -25.31 -3.35 -19.60
CA GLU A 181 -25.16 -1.89 -19.62
C GLU A 181 -23.83 -1.49 -20.29
N ALA A 182 -22.73 -2.13 -19.91
CA ALA A 182 -21.40 -1.79 -20.40
C ALA A 182 -21.22 -2.02 -21.91
N ARG A 183 -22.01 -2.93 -22.50
CA ARG A 183 -21.99 -3.25 -23.94
C ARG A 183 -22.89 -2.37 -24.80
N ALA A 184 -23.75 -1.53 -24.21
CA ALA A 184 -24.67 -0.68 -24.98
C ALA A 184 -23.94 0.18 -26.02
N ASP A 185 -22.84 0.84 -25.60
CA ASP A 185 -22.07 1.76 -26.44
C ASP A 185 -20.78 1.11 -27.02
N LEU A 186 -20.56 -0.17 -26.74
CA LEU A 186 -19.32 -0.86 -27.13
C LEU A 186 -19.15 -1.00 -28.65
N PRO A 187 -20.19 -1.32 -29.45
CA PRO A 187 -20.06 -1.36 -30.90
C PRO A 187 -19.62 -0.03 -31.51
N GLU A 188 -20.20 1.08 -31.05
CA GLU A 188 -19.84 2.43 -31.52
C GLU A 188 -18.38 2.77 -31.20
N MET A 189 -17.94 2.54 -29.95
CA MET A 189 -16.55 2.75 -29.56
C MET A 189 -15.57 1.90 -30.39
N VAL A 190 -15.92 0.65 -30.69
CA VAL A 190 -15.08 -0.23 -31.53
C VAL A 190 -14.99 0.29 -32.95
N GLU A 191 -16.08 0.80 -33.53
CA GLU A 191 -16.09 1.39 -34.87
C GLU A 191 -15.21 2.65 -34.94
N GLU A 192 -15.29 3.54 -33.95
CA GLU A 192 -14.43 4.72 -33.84
C GLU A 192 -12.95 4.36 -33.76
N GLU A 193 -12.60 3.36 -32.95
CA GLU A 193 -11.22 2.90 -32.80
C GLU A 193 -10.69 2.21 -34.07
N ILE A 194 -11.51 1.42 -34.76
CA ILE A 194 -11.17 0.86 -36.08
C ILE A 194 -10.93 1.99 -37.09
N ALA A 195 -11.77 3.03 -37.10
CA ALA A 195 -11.60 4.18 -37.98
C ALA A 195 -10.27 4.92 -37.69
N ALA A 196 -9.96 5.15 -36.41
CA ALA A 196 -8.70 5.74 -35.99
C ALA A 196 -7.48 4.90 -36.43
N ILE A 197 -7.57 3.58 -36.34
CA ILE A 197 -6.53 2.66 -36.83
C ILE A 197 -6.37 2.77 -38.36
N LYS A 198 -7.48 2.79 -39.11
CA LYS A 198 -7.45 2.96 -40.57
C LYS A 198 -6.85 4.30 -40.99
N ASP A 199 -7.05 5.36 -40.21
CA ASP A 199 -6.43 6.65 -40.47
C ASP A 199 -4.93 6.67 -40.13
N MET A 200 -4.49 5.95 -39.10
CA MET A 200 -3.07 5.69 -38.86
C MET A 200 -2.44 4.92 -40.04
N GLN A 201 -3.12 3.88 -40.54
CA GLN A 201 -2.67 3.12 -41.70
C GLN A 201 -2.48 4.02 -42.94
N LYS A 202 -3.46 4.87 -43.26
CA LYS A 202 -3.35 5.85 -44.36
C LYS A 202 -2.19 6.82 -44.14
N THR A 203 -1.99 7.29 -42.92
CA THR A 203 -0.91 8.23 -42.57
C THR A 203 0.45 7.60 -42.78
N ILE A 204 0.65 6.35 -42.34
CA ILE A 204 1.90 5.62 -42.53
C ILE A 204 2.15 5.37 -44.02
N ALA A 205 1.14 4.92 -44.76
CA ALA A 205 1.25 4.64 -46.19
C ALA A 205 1.63 5.90 -47.00
N LYS A 206 1.10 7.08 -46.64
CA LYS A 206 1.37 8.34 -47.35
C LYS A 206 2.66 9.02 -46.91
N ASN A 207 2.92 9.08 -45.60
CA ASN A 207 3.96 9.95 -45.04
C ASN A 207 5.22 9.20 -44.59
N MET A 208 5.20 7.87 -44.53
CA MET A 208 6.26 7.06 -43.91
C MET A 208 6.76 5.93 -44.80
N THR A 209 7.31 6.27 -45.97
CA THR A 209 7.87 5.31 -46.95
C THR A 209 9.05 4.47 -46.45
N TRP A 210 9.62 4.80 -45.28
CA TRP A 210 10.67 4.03 -44.63
C TRP A 210 10.15 2.92 -43.70
N VAL A 211 8.85 2.89 -43.43
CA VAL A 211 8.25 1.81 -42.64
C VAL A 211 8.16 0.57 -43.53
N SER A 212 8.57 -0.57 -43.00
CA SER A 212 8.59 -1.84 -43.73
C SER A 212 7.18 -2.27 -44.15
N ALA A 213 7.01 -2.52 -45.45
CA ALA A 213 5.77 -3.03 -46.04
C ALA A 213 5.28 -4.32 -45.35
N ASN A 214 6.18 -5.27 -45.12
CA ASN A 214 5.86 -6.53 -44.43
C ASN A 214 5.28 -6.28 -43.02
N LYS A 215 5.78 -5.27 -42.29
CA LYS A 215 5.26 -4.95 -40.96
C LYS A 215 3.89 -4.28 -41.02
N THR A 216 3.64 -3.44 -42.03
CA THR A 216 2.32 -2.82 -42.24
C THR A 216 1.29 -3.83 -42.73
N GLU A 217 1.69 -4.80 -43.54
CA GLU A 217 0.83 -5.91 -43.99
C GLU A 217 0.44 -6.81 -42.80
N ALA A 218 1.42 -7.25 -41.99
CA ALA A 218 1.12 -8.05 -40.80
C ALA A 218 0.21 -7.33 -39.78
N ALA A 219 0.36 -6.01 -39.62
CA ALA A 219 -0.53 -5.22 -38.77
C ALA A 219 -1.94 -5.04 -39.38
N ALA A 220 -2.06 -5.02 -40.71
CA ALA A 220 -3.33 -4.99 -41.42
C ALA A 220 -4.07 -6.33 -41.37
N GLU A 221 -3.34 -7.45 -41.47
CA GLU A 221 -3.89 -8.80 -41.27
C GLU A 221 -4.53 -8.93 -39.90
N LYS A 222 -3.85 -8.49 -38.82
CA LYS A 222 -4.41 -8.51 -37.46
C LYS A 222 -5.64 -7.62 -37.30
N LEU A 223 -5.71 -6.48 -38.01
CA LEU A 223 -6.91 -5.66 -38.02
C LEU A 223 -8.08 -6.40 -38.69
N ALA A 224 -7.84 -7.07 -39.83
CA ALA A 224 -8.84 -7.86 -40.52
C ALA A 224 -9.29 -9.09 -39.70
N GLU A 225 -8.37 -9.76 -39.01
CA GLU A 225 -8.68 -10.84 -38.06
C GLU A 225 -9.56 -10.33 -36.92
N PHE A 226 -9.25 -9.15 -36.37
CA PHE A 226 -10.07 -8.52 -35.34
C PHE A 226 -11.46 -8.15 -35.84
N GLU A 227 -11.59 -7.56 -37.03
CA GLU A 227 -12.88 -7.20 -37.63
C GLU A 227 -13.76 -8.45 -37.85
N SER A 228 -13.17 -9.54 -38.37
CA SER A 228 -13.85 -10.82 -38.57
C SER A 228 -14.26 -11.45 -37.23
N TRP A 229 -13.37 -11.46 -36.25
CA TRP A 229 -13.66 -11.92 -34.89
C TRP A 229 -14.79 -11.11 -34.25
N TRP A 230 -14.76 -9.78 -34.37
CA TRP A 230 -15.76 -8.89 -33.80
C TRP A 230 -17.14 -9.08 -34.43
N ALA A 231 -17.21 -9.21 -35.76
CA ALA A 231 -18.46 -9.50 -36.47
C ALA A 231 -19.07 -10.83 -35.99
N LYS A 232 -18.25 -11.89 -35.87
CA LYS A 232 -18.67 -13.20 -35.35
C LYS A 232 -19.17 -13.11 -33.90
N LYS A 233 -18.47 -12.37 -33.04
CA LYS A 233 -18.87 -12.17 -31.64
C LYS A 233 -20.20 -11.43 -31.52
N GLN A 234 -20.43 -10.41 -32.34
CA GLN A 234 -21.72 -9.72 -32.40
C GLN A 234 -22.86 -10.63 -32.86
N GLU A 235 -22.62 -11.48 -33.86
CA GLU A 235 -23.62 -12.46 -34.33
C GLU A 235 -23.96 -13.49 -33.24
N GLN A 236 -22.93 -14.05 -32.58
CA GLN A 236 -23.12 -14.95 -31.45
C GLN A 236 -23.94 -14.31 -30.33
N GLN A 237 -23.66 -13.04 -30.02
CA GLN A 237 -24.37 -12.31 -28.98
C GLN A 237 -25.84 -12.06 -29.30
N LYS A 238 -26.19 -11.84 -30.58
CA LYS A 238 -27.59 -11.66 -31.01
C LYS A 238 -28.41 -12.93 -30.86
N GLY A 239 -27.76 -14.10 -30.95
CA GLY A 239 -28.41 -15.41 -30.80
C GLY A 239 -28.55 -15.90 -29.36
N LEU A 240 -27.83 -15.31 -28.40
CA LEU A 240 -27.84 -15.73 -27.00
C LEU A 240 -28.94 -15.02 -26.21
N PRO A 241 -29.69 -15.73 -25.36
CA PRO A 241 -30.65 -15.11 -24.46
C PRO A 241 -29.92 -14.32 -23.36
N LEU A 242 -30.57 -13.26 -22.85
CA LEU A 242 -29.95 -12.34 -21.87
C LEU A 242 -29.61 -12.99 -20.52
N HIS A 243 -30.22 -14.13 -20.20
CA HIS A 243 -29.98 -14.88 -18.96
C HIS A 243 -28.84 -15.88 -19.06
N GLU A 244 -28.22 -16.04 -20.23
CA GLU A 244 -27.02 -16.83 -20.43
C GLU A 244 -25.76 -15.95 -20.41
N ALA A 245 -24.59 -16.58 -20.26
CA ALA A 245 -23.32 -15.86 -20.29
C ALA A 245 -23.14 -15.15 -21.65
N PRO A 246 -22.66 -13.89 -21.66
CA PRO A 246 -22.48 -13.14 -22.90
C PRO A 246 -21.37 -13.77 -23.76
N ALA A 247 -21.49 -13.65 -25.08
CA ALA A 247 -20.49 -14.17 -26.03
C ALA A 247 -19.13 -13.47 -25.93
N TYR A 248 -19.14 -12.24 -25.43
CA TYR A 248 -17.96 -11.42 -25.20
C TYR A 248 -18.21 -10.48 -24.03
N THR A 249 -17.14 -10.13 -23.31
CA THR A 249 -17.17 -9.07 -22.29
C THR A 249 -16.59 -7.78 -22.85
N LYS A 250 -16.96 -6.63 -22.26
CA LYS A 250 -16.33 -5.35 -22.63
C LYS A 250 -14.82 -5.39 -22.50
N GLN A 251 -14.32 -5.99 -21.42
CA GLN A 251 -12.88 -6.10 -21.16
C GLN A 251 -12.13 -6.91 -22.25
N GLU A 252 -12.72 -8.01 -22.72
CA GLU A 252 -12.14 -8.83 -23.80
C GLU A 252 -11.97 -8.01 -25.09
N VAL A 253 -13.03 -7.29 -25.48
CA VAL A 253 -13.07 -6.49 -26.72
C VAL A 253 -12.09 -5.32 -26.65
N VAL A 254 -12.11 -4.55 -25.55
CA VAL A 254 -11.19 -3.43 -25.32
C VAL A 254 -9.74 -3.91 -25.34
N SER A 255 -9.45 -5.04 -24.69
CA SER A 255 -8.10 -5.63 -24.71
C SER A 255 -7.68 -6.03 -26.11
N ALA A 256 -8.55 -6.67 -26.89
CA ALA A 256 -8.28 -7.10 -28.25
C ALA A 256 -7.98 -5.92 -29.19
N ILE A 257 -8.84 -4.89 -29.23
CA ILE A 257 -8.61 -3.72 -30.09
C ILE A 257 -7.39 -2.91 -29.67
N SER A 258 -7.12 -2.81 -28.36
CA SER A 258 -5.95 -2.09 -27.85
C SER A 258 -4.62 -2.72 -28.30
N LYS A 259 -4.57 -4.04 -28.48
CA LYS A 259 -3.39 -4.75 -28.99
C LYS A 259 -3.13 -4.36 -30.44
N VAL A 260 -4.17 -4.36 -31.27
CA VAL A 260 -4.09 -3.94 -32.68
C VAL A 260 -3.67 -2.46 -32.76
N LYS A 261 -4.32 -1.58 -32.00
CA LYS A 261 -3.96 -0.15 -31.93
C LYS A 261 -2.50 0.08 -31.56
N LYS A 262 -1.98 -0.63 -30.55
CA LYS A 262 -0.59 -0.53 -30.11
C LYS A 262 0.41 -0.93 -31.20
N GLU A 263 0.07 -1.88 -32.07
CA GLU A 263 0.95 -2.25 -33.19
C GLU A 263 1.05 -1.13 -34.22
N TRP A 264 -0.08 -0.52 -34.57
CA TRP A 264 -0.12 0.63 -35.47
C TRP A 264 0.60 1.86 -34.89
N GLU A 265 0.43 2.13 -33.59
CA GLU A 265 1.16 3.19 -32.88
C GLU A 265 2.68 2.95 -32.88
N LYS A 266 3.13 1.70 -32.72
CA LYS A 266 4.57 1.36 -32.82
C LYS A 266 5.11 1.64 -34.22
N LEU A 267 4.35 1.31 -35.26
CA LEU A 267 4.75 1.57 -36.65
C LEU A 267 4.83 3.07 -36.93
N LYS A 268 3.83 3.85 -36.48
CA LYS A 268 3.81 5.31 -36.58
C LYS A 268 4.98 5.99 -35.88
N LYS A 269 5.50 5.39 -34.81
CA LYS A 269 6.68 5.88 -34.06
C LYS A 269 8.03 5.46 -34.67
N THR A 270 8.04 4.71 -35.78
CA THR A 270 9.28 4.30 -36.44
C THR A 270 10.00 5.53 -37.01
N LYS A 271 11.22 5.80 -36.54
CA LYS A 271 12.02 6.94 -37.00
C LYS A 271 12.53 6.72 -38.43
N LYS A 272 12.56 7.78 -39.24
CA LYS A 272 13.18 7.75 -40.58
C LYS A 272 14.65 7.36 -40.45
N PRO A 273 15.16 6.38 -41.21
CA PRO A 273 16.59 6.06 -41.24
C PRO A 273 17.40 7.33 -41.54
N LYS A 274 18.45 7.61 -40.74
CA LYS A 274 19.36 8.73 -41.01
C LYS A 274 20.06 8.48 -42.35
N GLU A 275 20.00 9.44 -43.26
CA GLU A 275 20.73 9.39 -44.53
C GLU A 275 22.23 9.26 -44.26
N THR A 276 22.82 8.15 -44.68
CA THR A 276 24.27 7.95 -44.65
C THR A 276 24.91 8.82 -45.71
N LYS A 277 25.58 9.91 -45.31
CA LYS A 277 26.54 10.61 -46.20
C LYS A 277 27.58 9.59 -46.70
N PRO A 278 28.01 9.64 -47.98
CA PRO A 278 28.96 8.69 -48.54
C PRO A 278 30.29 8.72 -47.77
N LYS A 279 30.71 7.57 -47.25
CA LYS A 279 31.99 7.38 -46.57
C LYS A 279 33.08 7.13 -47.61
N ALA A 280 34.10 7.99 -47.62
CA ALA A 280 35.41 7.65 -48.19
C ALA A 280 36.00 6.44 -47.45
N GLU A 281 36.65 5.56 -48.20
CA GLU A 281 37.26 4.31 -47.76
C GLU A 281 38.26 4.50 -46.62
N LYS A 282 38.17 3.65 -45.58
CA LYS A 282 39.32 3.15 -44.82
C LYS A 282 38.95 1.86 -44.06
N ASN A 283 39.87 0.91 -44.12
CA ASN A 283 39.75 -0.49 -43.72
C ASN A 283 39.56 -0.74 -42.21
N ALA A 284 38.86 -1.84 -41.93
CA ALA A 284 38.97 -2.82 -40.83
C ALA A 284 38.98 -2.35 -39.35
N ALA A 285 37.86 -2.57 -38.64
CA ALA A 285 37.68 -3.58 -37.59
C ALA A 285 36.34 -3.37 -36.82
N LYS A 286 35.62 -4.47 -36.53
CA LYS A 286 34.47 -4.62 -35.61
C LYS A 286 34.78 -3.99 -34.23
N ASP A 287 33.87 -3.49 -33.39
CA ASP A 287 32.46 -3.81 -33.07
C ASP A 287 31.80 -2.58 -32.37
N LYS A 288 30.45 -2.47 -32.48
CA LYS A 288 29.47 -1.65 -31.70
C LYS A 288 29.84 -0.21 -31.26
N GLY A 289 29.13 0.87 -31.58
CA GLY A 289 27.72 1.02 -31.93
C GLY A 289 26.92 1.67 -30.80
N ASP A 290 27.04 2.99 -30.61
CA ASP A 290 25.88 3.90 -30.56
C ASP A 290 26.32 5.37 -30.73
N LYS A 291 25.57 6.15 -31.52
CA LYS A 291 25.90 7.56 -31.84
C LYS A 291 24.71 8.44 -31.48
N ALA A 292 24.66 8.79 -30.19
CA ALA A 292 24.14 10.07 -29.73
C ALA A 292 24.93 11.22 -30.37
N ALA A 293 24.28 12.34 -30.63
CA ALA A 293 24.95 13.62 -30.87
C ALA A 293 23.97 14.74 -30.49
N PRO A 294 24.44 15.86 -29.92
CA PRO A 294 25.84 16.24 -29.70
C PRO A 294 26.22 16.04 -28.23
N GLU A 295 27.15 15.14 -27.94
CA GLU A 295 27.87 15.22 -26.68
C GLU A 295 28.90 16.34 -26.81
N GLU A 296 28.76 17.38 -25.99
CA GLU A 296 29.93 18.17 -25.60
C GLU A 296 30.98 17.20 -25.06
N PRO A 297 32.25 17.33 -25.48
CA PRO A 297 33.31 16.41 -25.06
C PRO A 297 33.34 16.36 -23.53
N LEU A 298 33.27 15.15 -22.98
CA LEU A 298 33.32 14.95 -21.54
C LEU A 298 34.70 15.45 -21.02
N PRO A 299 34.74 16.34 -20.00
CA PRO A 299 35.99 16.82 -19.46
C PRO A 299 36.80 15.70 -18.82
N THR A 300 38.10 15.67 -19.07
CA THR A 300 39.01 14.63 -18.56
C THR A 300 39.61 14.96 -17.19
N ASP A 301 39.21 16.08 -16.59
CA ASP A 301 39.75 16.60 -15.33
C ASP A 301 38.69 16.61 -14.23
N ILE A 302 39.04 16.16 -13.02
CA ILE A 302 38.09 15.93 -11.91
C ILE A 302 37.40 17.25 -11.50
N ASP A 303 38.16 18.33 -11.37
CA ASP A 303 37.64 19.65 -10.98
C ASP A 303 36.70 20.22 -12.05
N SER A 304 37.01 19.97 -13.32
CA SER A 304 36.15 20.35 -14.45
C SER A 304 34.82 19.58 -14.47
N VAL A 305 34.85 18.28 -14.18
CA VAL A 305 33.65 17.43 -14.11
C VAL A 305 32.74 17.83 -12.94
N GLU A 306 33.29 18.15 -11.77
CA GLU A 306 32.51 18.60 -10.62
C GLU A 306 31.84 19.96 -10.87
N LYS A 307 32.54 20.88 -11.54
CA LYS A 307 32.00 22.19 -11.91
C LYS A 307 30.87 22.08 -12.95
N GLU A 308 31.01 21.21 -13.95
CA GLU A 308 29.95 20.97 -14.93
C GLU A 308 28.72 20.31 -14.30
N LEU A 309 28.92 19.34 -13.40
CA LEU A 309 27.84 18.66 -12.68
C LEU A 309 27.01 19.63 -11.82
N ALA A 310 27.68 20.55 -11.11
CA ALA A 310 27.00 21.61 -10.37
C ALA A 310 26.19 22.53 -11.31
N SER A 311 26.76 22.92 -12.46
CA SER A 311 26.06 23.77 -13.43
C SER A 311 24.84 23.08 -14.07
N ILE A 312 24.93 21.76 -14.32
CA ILE A 312 23.86 20.97 -14.93
C ILE A 312 22.73 20.72 -13.93
N SER A 313 23.04 20.54 -12.65
CA SER A 313 22.03 20.41 -11.60
C SER A 313 21.17 21.68 -11.48
N VAL A 314 21.80 22.87 -11.55
CA VAL A 314 21.08 24.16 -11.55
C VAL A 314 20.21 24.31 -12.80
N LYS A 315 20.76 24.06 -14.00
CA LYS A 315 20.01 24.11 -15.26
C LYS A 315 18.84 23.12 -15.30
N LYS A 316 19.00 21.95 -14.67
CA LYS A 316 17.95 20.94 -14.55
C LYS A 316 16.82 21.42 -13.64
N MET A 317 17.16 22.04 -12.50
CA MET A 317 16.15 22.64 -11.61
C MET A 317 15.40 23.77 -12.32
N GLU A 318 16.09 24.65 -13.03
CA GLU A 318 15.46 25.71 -13.83
C GLU A 318 14.57 25.19 -14.96
N ALA A 319 14.95 24.07 -15.61
CA ALA A 319 14.14 23.44 -16.65
C ALA A 319 12.86 22.80 -16.07
N VAL A 320 12.94 22.23 -14.87
CA VAL A 320 11.78 21.68 -14.14
C VAL A 320 10.84 22.81 -13.70
N GLU A 321 11.37 23.94 -13.22
CA GLU A 321 10.57 25.13 -12.86
C GLU A 321 9.88 25.76 -14.07
N LYS A 322 10.47 25.64 -15.27
CA LYS A 322 9.88 26.12 -16.53
C LYS A 322 8.99 25.08 -17.24
N GLU A 323 8.72 23.95 -16.60
CA GLU A 323 7.94 22.82 -17.13
C GLU A 323 8.50 22.25 -18.46
N ASP A 324 9.77 22.49 -18.76
CA ASP A 324 10.46 21.94 -19.93
C ASP A 324 11.03 20.54 -19.60
N PHE A 325 10.13 19.55 -19.60
CA PHE A 325 10.45 18.18 -19.23
C PHE A 325 11.38 17.48 -20.22
N ASP A 326 11.38 17.89 -21.48
CA ASP A 326 12.29 17.35 -22.51
C ASP A 326 13.72 17.83 -22.24
N ALA A 327 13.92 19.12 -21.94
CA ALA A 327 15.22 19.65 -21.54
C ALA A 327 15.70 19.05 -20.20
N ALA A 328 14.81 18.89 -19.22
CA ALA A 328 15.13 18.26 -17.94
C ALA A 328 15.58 16.80 -18.11
N HIS A 329 14.97 16.05 -19.04
CA HIS A 329 15.35 14.67 -19.32
C HIS A 329 16.74 14.57 -19.96
N VAL A 330 17.07 15.46 -20.91
CA VAL A 330 18.40 15.50 -21.54
C VAL A 330 19.48 15.87 -20.52
N LEU A 331 19.23 16.86 -19.66
CA LEU A 331 20.16 17.27 -18.60
C LEU A 331 20.39 16.16 -17.57
N LYS A 332 19.35 15.38 -17.24
CA LYS A 332 19.47 14.20 -16.37
C LYS A 332 20.36 13.12 -16.99
N GLN A 333 20.25 12.86 -18.29
CA GLN A 333 21.12 11.89 -18.98
C GLN A 333 22.59 12.36 -18.98
N ARG A 334 22.83 13.67 -19.15
CA ARG A 334 24.18 14.26 -19.11
C ARG A 334 24.79 14.24 -17.70
N GLU A 335 24.00 14.52 -16.68
CA GLU A 335 24.41 14.42 -15.26
C GLU A 335 24.82 12.99 -14.91
N GLN A 336 24.07 11.99 -15.39
CA GLN A 336 24.41 10.58 -15.21
C GLN A 336 25.76 10.24 -15.87
N ALA A 337 25.98 10.65 -17.12
CA ALA A 337 27.23 10.43 -17.84
C ALA A 337 28.44 11.08 -17.13
N LEU A 338 28.30 12.32 -16.63
CA LEU A 338 29.35 13.00 -15.87
C LEU A 338 29.61 12.35 -14.51
N SER A 339 28.57 11.87 -13.82
CA SER A 339 28.73 11.15 -12.55
C SER A 339 29.46 9.82 -12.71
N GLU A 340 29.24 9.12 -13.83
CA GLU A 340 29.96 7.89 -14.16
C GLU A 340 31.42 8.17 -14.54
N GLN A 341 31.68 9.26 -15.27
CA GLN A 341 33.04 9.71 -15.56
C GLN A 341 33.80 10.11 -14.30
N LEU A 342 33.17 10.84 -13.37
CA LEU A 342 33.77 11.21 -12.09
C LEU A 342 34.15 9.97 -11.28
N LYS A 343 33.29 8.95 -11.26
CA LYS A 343 33.58 7.67 -10.60
C LYS A 343 34.78 6.96 -11.24
N LYS A 344 34.86 6.95 -12.58
CA LYS A 344 36.00 6.35 -13.30
C LYS A 344 37.31 7.09 -13.02
N LEU A 345 37.30 8.42 -13.09
CA LEU A 345 38.49 9.24 -12.82
C LEU A 345 38.96 9.13 -11.36
N LYS A 346 38.04 9.09 -10.38
CA LYS A 346 38.40 8.86 -8.97
C LYS A 346 38.95 7.45 -8.73
N ALA A 347 38.42 6.43 -9.41
CA ALA A 347 38.95 5.07 -9.35
C ALA A 347 40.36 4.97 -9.95
N GLU A 348 40.60 5.56 -11.13
CA GLU A 348 41.92 5.60 -11.77
C GLU A 348 42.96 6.40 -10.95
N THR A 349 42.51 7.41 -10.20
CA THR A 349 43.38 8.20 -9.30
C THR A 349 43.73 7.41 -8.03
N SER A 350 42.80 6.60 -7.52
CA SER A 350 43.04 5.70 -6.37
C SER A 350 44.00 4.56 -6.74
N GLU A 351 43.90 4.01 -7.95
CA GLU A 351 44.75 2.91 -8.42
C GLU A 351 46.19 3.35 -8.72
N LYS A 352 46.40 4.63 -9.05
CA LYS A 352 47.74 5.24 -9.18
C LYS A 352 48.37 5.70 -7.86
N GLY A 353 47.62 5.67 -6.75
CA GLY A 353 48.09 6.07 -5.41
C GLY A 353 48.60 4.92 -4.53
N GLU A 354 48.49 3.66 -5.01
CA GLU A 354 48.95 2.44 -4.30
C GLU A 354 50.17 1.78 -4.97
N LEU A 355 51.11 2.58 -5.48
CA LEU A 355 52.46 2.14 -5.86
C LEU A 355 53.54 2.82 -5.02
#